data_AF-F2DQ15-F1
#
_entry.id   AF-F2DQ15-F1
#
_cell.length_a   1.000
_cell.length_b   1.000
_cell.length_c   1.000
_cell.angle_alpha   90.00
_cell.angle_beta   90.00
_cell.angle_gamma   90.00
#
_symmetry.space_group_name_H-M   'P 1'
#
loop_
_entity.id
_entity.type
_entity.pdbx_description
1 polymer ?
#
loop_
_entity_poly.entity_id
_entity_poly.type
_entity_poly.pdbx_seq_one_letter_code
_entity_poly.pdbx_strand_id
1 'polypeptide(L)'
;HYLCLLAQAYDFTRIISSFKFKGYASLNNMQKIEWNNRGMSTVHAIFITVMSVYLVFFSGMFSDQLDGPVTVRSSSISTFTLGVSIGYFITDIAMIYWLYPALGGMEYVVHHMLSLMSTMYAMLSGEAHVYIYMGLITETTTPGINLRW
;
A
#
# COMPACT_ATOMS: atom_id res chain seq x y z
N HIS A 1 4.16 7.67 -13.37
CA HIS A 1 3.11 6.65 -13.61
C HIS A 1 2.47 6.19 -12.29
N TYR A 2 3.24 5.74 -11.29
CA TYR A 2 2.73 5.24 -10.00
C TYR A 2 1.91 6.26 -9.18
N LEU A 3 2.36 7.52 -9.07
CA LEU A 3 1.59 8.60 -8.41
C LEU A 3 0.24 8.87 -9.09
N CYS A 4 0.13 8.65 -10.41
CA CYS A 4 -1.12 8.84 -11.15
C CYS A 4 -2.13 7.72 -10.84
N LEU A 5 -1.67 6.48 -10.67
CA LEU A 5 -2.52 5.36 -10.26
C LEU A 5 -3.14 5.59 -8.86
N LEU A 6 -2.42 6.28 -7.98
CA LEU A 6 -2.90 6.58 -6.63
C LEU A 6 -3.83 7.77 -6.58
N ALA A 7 -3.56 8.81 -7.37
CA ALA A 7 -4.54 9.88 -7.59
C ALA A 7 -5.87 9.29 -8.11
N GLN A 8 -5.79 8.36 -9.07
CA GLN A 8 -6.96 7.62 -9.56
C GLN A 8 -7.63 6.77 -8.47
N ALA A 9 -6.87 6.08 -7.62
CA ALA A 9 -7.43 5.28 -6.51
C ALA A 9 -8.11 6.16 -5.44
N TYR A 10 -7.53 7.31 -5.11
CA TYR A 10 -8.14 8.30 -4.22
C TYR A 10 -9.43 8.87 -4.82
N ASP A 11 -9.40 9.28 -6.09
CA ASP A 11 -10.59 9.75 -6.81
C ASP A 11 -11.66 8.67 -6.91
N PHE A 12 -11.27 7.43 -7.18
CA PHE A 12 -12.18 6.28 -7.22
C PHE A 12 -12.85 6.04 -5.87
N THR A 13 -12.09 6.12 -4.78
CA THR A 13 -12.62 6.01 -3.41
C THR A 13 -13.63 7.12 -3.12
N ARG A 14 -13.30 8.36 -3.48
CA ARG A 14 -14.18 9.52 -3.34
C ARG A 14 -15.49 9.35 -4.13
N ILE A 15 -15.38 8.87 -5.37
CA ILE A 15 -16.52 8.64 -6.28
C ILE A 15 -17.41 7.52 -5.75
N ILE A 16 -16.87 6.35 -5.41
CA ILE A 16 -17.69 5.24 -4.89
C ILE A 16 -18.39 5.65 -3.60
N SER A 17 -17.67 6.34 -2.71
CA SER A 17 -18.22 6.75 -1.41
C SER A 17 -19.37 7.74 -1.56
N SER A 18 -19.27 8.70 -2.49
CA SER A 18 -20.35 9.65 -2.76
C SER A 18 -21.60 9.00 -3.36
N PHE A 19 -21.45 7.91 -4.12
CA PHE A 19 -22.56 7.19 -4.73
C PHE A 19 -23.16 6.08 -3.86
N LYS A 20 -22.37 5.41 -3.02
CA LYS A 20 -22.77 4.19 -2.30
C LYS A 20 -22.99 4.38 -0.81
N PHE A 21 -22.37 5.40 -0.19
CA PHE A 21 -22.49 5.65 1.24
C PHE A 21 -23.34 6.89 1.52
N LYS A 22 -24.62 6.70 1.88
CA LYS A 22 -25.53 7.82 2.22
C LYS A 22 -25.00 8.68 3.38
N GLY A 23 -24.27 8.08 4.32
CA GLY A 23 -23.63 8.77 5.44
C GLY A 23 -22.42 9.63 5.03
N TYR A 24 -21.81 9.40 3.87
CA TYR A 24 -20.67 10.18 3.38
C TYR A 24 -21.07 11.65 3.12
N ALA A 25 -22.28 11.89 2.62
CA ALA A 25 -22.77 13.24 2.36
C ALA A 25 -22.85 14.11 3.63
N SER A 26 -23.25 13.50 4.76
CA SER A 26 -23.38 14.16 6.07
C SER A 26 -22.06 14.42 6.80
N LEU A 27 -20.93 13.90 6.30
CA LEU A 27 -19.62 14.12 6.90
C LEU A 27 -19.11 15.54 6.66
N ASN A 28 -18.40 16.08 7.64
CA ASN A 28 -17.66 17.32 7.46
C ASN A 28 -16.43 17.10 6.55
N ASN A 29 -15.80 18.19 6.09
CA ASN A 29 -14.71 18.11 5.12
C ASN A 29 -13.52 17.27 5.61
N MET A 30 -13.17 17.37 6.90
CA MET A 30 -12.06 16.62 7.48
C MET A 30 -12.38 15.12 7.56
N GLN A 31 -13.59 14.75 7.97
CA GLN A 31 -14.08 13.38 7.99
C GLN A 31 -14.13 12.76 6.59
N LYS A 32 -14.50 13.54 5.55
CA LYS A 32 -14.48 13.06 4.16
C LYS A 32 -13.05 12.76 3.69
N ILE A 33 -12.10 13.62 4.06
CA ILE A 33 -10.68 13.41 3.75
C ILE A 33 -10.17 12.15 4.45
N GLU A 34 -10.45 11.97 5.74
CA GLU A 34 -10.07 10.76 6.48
C GLU A 34 -10.71 9.51 5.86
N TRP A 35 -12.01 9.54 5.57
CA TRP A 35 -12.73 8.45 4.92
C TRP A 35 -12.11 8.06 3.58
N ASN A 36 -11.83 9.05 2.72
CA ASN A 36 -11.20 8.79 1.43
C ASN A 36 -9.78 8.24 1.58
N ASN A 37 -9.03 8.70 2.58
CA ASN A 37 -7.70 8.15 2.85
C ASN A 37 -7.78 6.68 3.29
N ARG A 38 -8.67 6.35 4.23
CA ARG A 38 -8.91 4.97 4.69
C ARG A 38 -9.35 4.05 3.55
N GLY A 39 -10.18 4.54 2.65
CA GLY A 39 -10.57 3.75 1.48
C GLY A 39 -9.42 3.53 0.50
N MET A 40 -8.58 4.55 0.25
CA MET A 40 -7.38 4.42 -0.58
C MET A 40 -6.38 3.41 0.01
N SER A 41 -6.11 3.51 1.32
CA SER A 41 -5.32 2.55 2.08
C SER A 41 -5.89 1.13 2.02
N THR A 42 -7.21 0.98 2.11
CA THR A 42 -7.89 -0.32 1.98
C THR A 42 -7.71 -0.94 0.58
N VAL A 43 -7.83 -0.14 -0.48
CA VAL A 43 -7.60 -0.60 -1.86
C VAL A 43 -6.14 -1.04 -2.04
N HIS A 44 -5.20 -0.24 -1.55
CA HIS A 44 -3.78 -0.60 -1.58
C HIS A 44 -3.52 -1.93 -0.84
N ALA A 45 -4.02 -2.05 0.39
CA ALA A 45 -3.83 -3.21 1.24
C ALA A 45 -4.36 -4.51 0.61
N ILE A 46 -5.55 -4.46 0.01
CA ILE A 46 -6.12 -5.61 -0.72
C ILE A 46 -5.23 -5.98 -1.91
N PHE A 47 -4.88 -5.00 -2.74
CA PHE A 47 -4.04 -5.23 -3.92
C PHE A 47 -2.68 -5.83 -3.53
N ILE A 48 -1.98 -5.21 -2.58
CA ILE A 48 -0.63 -5.62 -2.23
C ILE A 48 -0.61 -6.97 -1.51
N THR A 49 -1.62 -7.26 -0.70
CA THR A 49 -1.79 -8.58 -0.08
C THR A 49 -1.94 -9.66 -1.13
N VAL A 50 -2.87 -9.49 -2.08
CA VAL A 50 -3.13 -10.48 -3.15
C VAL A 50 -1.88 -10.71 -3.98
N MET A 51 -1.22 -9.62 -4.40
CA MET A 51 0.01 -9.71 -5.18
C MET A 51 1.15 -10.37 -4.40
N SER A 52 1.31 -10.04 -3.11
CA SER A 52 2.35 -10.62 -2.26
C SER A 52 2.15 -12.12 -2.07
N VAL A 53 0.91 -12.56 -1.77
CA VAL A 53 0.57 -13.98 -1.66
C VAL A 53 0.82 -14.70 -2.98
N TYR A 54 0.39 -14.13 -4.10
CA TYR A 54 0.64 -14.69 -5.42
C TYR A 54 2.15 -14.84 -5.70
N LEU A 55 2.93 -13.78 -5.51
CA LEU A 55 4.36 -13.78 -5.79
C LEU A 55 5.12 -14.74 -4.89
N VAL A 56 4.83 -14.78 -3.59
CA VAL A 56 5.52 -15.62 -2.62
C VAL A 56 5.19 -17.11 -2.82
N PHE A 57 3.90 -17.45 -2.93
CA PHE A 57 3.47 -18.86 -2.84
C PHE A 57 3.12 -19.51 -4.17
N PHE A 58 2.70 -18.72 -5.18
CA PHE A 58 2.10 -19.27 -6.40
C PHE A 58 2.92 -19.00 -7.67
N SER A 59 3.75 -17.96 -7.69
CA SER A 59 4.50 -17.57 -8.90
C SER A 59 5.70 -18.48 -9.23
N GLY A 60 6.17 -19.27 -8.26
CA GLY A 60 7.40 -20.07 -8.38
C GLY A 60 8.71 -19.25 -8.33
N MET A 61 8.66 -17.92 -8.33
CA MET A 61 9.83 -17.03 -8.34
C MET A 61 10.80 -17.28 -7.18
N PHE A 62 10.26 -17.61 -6.02
CA PHE A 62 11.04 -17.83 -4.80
C PHE A 62 11.16 -19.32 -4.43
N SER A 63 11.00 -20.22 -5.41
CA SER A 63 11.14 -21.67 -5.20
C SER A 63 12.59 -22.06 -4.92
N ASP A 64 12.80 -22.98 -3.99
CA ASP A 64 14.13 -23.55 -3.68
C ASP A 64 14.69 -24.43 -4.81
N GLN A 65 13.88 -24.73 -5.83
CA GLN A 65 14.30 -25.52 -7.00
C GLN A 65 15.06 -24.70 -8.05
N LEU A 66 15.01 -23.37 -7.98
CA LEU A 66 15.74 -22.50 -8.89
C LEU A 66 17.18 -22.30 -8.40
N ASP A 67 18.11 -22.08 -9.33
CA ASP A 67 19.50 -21.79 -8.99
C ASP A 67 19.69 -20.39 -8.37
N GLY A 68 20.73 -20.26 -7.56
CA GLY A 68 21.15 -19.01 -6.93
C GLY A 68 20.32 -18.60 -5.69
N PRO A 69 20.72 -17.55 -4.96
CA PRO A 69 20.04 -17.15 -3.72
C PRO A 69 18.63 -16.59 -3.98
N VAL A 70 17.65 -17.00 -3.18
CA VAL A 70 16.27 -16.45 -3.25
C VAL A 70 16.22 -14.93 -3.03
N THR A 71 17.21 -14.39 -2.32
CA THR A 71 17.31 -12.98 -1.95
C THR A 71 17.69 -12.06 -3.10
N VAL A 72 18.19 -12.56 -4.22
CA VAL A 72 18.58 -11.73 -5.38
C VAL A 72 17.66 -11.93 -6.58
N ARG A 73 16.47 -12.48 -6.33
CA ARG A 73 15.48 -12.78 -7.37
C ARG A 73 14.43 -11.69 -7.44
N SER A 74 14.19 -11.24 -8.67
CA SER A 74 13.14 -10.27 -9.01
C SER A 74 12.61 -10.54 -10.41
N SER A 75 11.49 -9.91 -10.73
CA SER A 75 10.83 -9.95 -12.03
C SER A 75 10.10 -8.63 -12.29
N SER A 76 9.76 -8.33 -13.53
CA SER A 76 9.03 -7.11 -13.88
C SER A 76 7.71 -6.95 -13.13
N ILE A 77 6.96 -8.05 -12.91
CA ILE A 77 5.70 -8.01 -12.15
C ILE A 77 5.95 -7.69 -10.67
N SER A 78 7.02 -8.24 -10.09
CA SER A 78 7.39 -7.89 -8.72
C SER A 78 7.84 -6.42 -8.61
N THR A 79 8.78 -5.98 -9.44
CA THR A 79 9.24 -4.58 -9.44
C THR A 79 8.08 -3.60 -9.63
N PHE A 80 7.15 -3.89 -10.55
CA PHE A 80 5.93 -3.10 -10.73
C PHE A 80 5.08 -3.04 -9.46
N THR A 81 4.86 -4.18 -8.82
CA THR A 81 4.07 -4.29 -7.59
C THR A 81 4.69 -3.46 -6.45
N LEU A 82 6.02 -3.52 -6.27
CA LEU A 82 6.73 -2.67 -5.30
C LEU A 82 6.58 -1.18 -5.65
N GLY A 83 6.63 -0.83 -6.93
CA GLY A 83 6.39 0.54 -7.41
C GLY A 83 5.02 1.10 -7.02
N VAL A 84 3.97 0.26 -7.02
CA VAL A 84 2.64 0.64 -6.52
C VAL A 84 2.68 0.96 -5.02
N SER A 85 3.35 0.13 -4.21
CA SER A 85 3.54 0.39 -2.77
C SER A 85 4.37 1.63 -2.47
N ILE A 86 5.45 1.87 -3.22
CA ILE A 86 6.28 3.08 -3.05
C ILE A 86 5.44 4.33 -3.27
N GLY A 87 4.64 4.35 -4.35
CA GLY A 87 3.73 5.46 -4.59
C GLY A 87 2.77 5.65 -3.42
N TYR A 88 2.19 4.54 -2.92
CA TYR A 88 1.22 4.57 -1.82
C TYR A 88 1.86 5.19 -0.57
N PHE A 89 3.01 4.68 -0.15
CA PHE A 89 3.69 5.18 1.05
C PHE A 89 4.05 6.66 0.94
N ILE A 90 4.52 7.13 -0.22
CA ILE A 90 4.77 8.57 -0.45
C ILE A 90 3.48 9.38 -0.29
N THR A 91 2.38 8.90 -0.86
CA THR A 91 1.08 9.59 -0.82
C THR A 91 0.56 9.67 0.62
N ASP A 92 0.67 8.58 1.39
CA ASP A 92 0.20 8.54 2.77
C ASP A 92 1.08 9.40 3.68
N ILE A 93 2.41 9.38 3.52
CA ILE A 93 3.32 10.29 4.25
C ILE A 93 2.98 11.76 3.95
N ALA A 94 2.73 12.11 2.69
CA ALA A 94 2.37 13.47 2.32
C ALA A 94 1.05 13.91 2.96
N MET A 95 0.05 13.01 3.00
CA MET A 95 -1.23 13.30 3.66
C MET A 95 -1.11 13.39 5.17
N ILE A 96 -0.38 12.48 5.81
CA ILE A 96 -0.11 12.52 7.26
C ILE A 96 0.58 13.84 7.61
N TYR A 97 1.58 14.28 6.84
CA TYR A 97 2.26 15.55 7.07
C TYR A 97 1.33 16.76 6.88
N TRP A 98 0.52 16.77 5.81
CA TRP A 98 -0.40 17.88 5.50
C TRP A 98 -1.53 18.03 6.53
N LEU A 99 -1.98 16.91 7.09
CA LEU A 99 -3.14 16.86 7.97
C LEU A 99 -2.76 16.51 9.41
N TYR A 100 -1.48 16.57 9.76
CA TYR A 100 -1.00 16.26 11.10
C TYR A 100 -1.66 17.18 12.15
N PRO A 101 -2.16 16.66 13.29
CA PRO A 101 -2.17 15.27 13.74
C PRO A 101 -3.49 14.51 13.44
N ALA A 102 -4.36 15.04 12.58
CA ALA A 102 -5.73 14.54 12.37
C ALA A 102 -5.83 13.15 11.69
N LEU A 103 -4.79 12.72 10.96
CA LEU A 103 -4.78 11.43 10.25
C LEU A 103 -3.96 10.32 10.93
N GLY A 104 -3.25 10.62 12.03
CA GLY A 104 -2.42 9.63 12.74
C GLY A 104 -1.27 10.24 13.52
N GLY A 105 -0.70 9.46 14.45
CA GLY A 105 0.47 9.83 15.23
C GLY A 105 1.81 9.54 14.54
N MET A 106 2.91 9.80 15.27
CA MET A 106 4.29 9.62 14.79
C MET A 106 4.61 8.15 14.44
N GLU A 107 3.93 7.19 15.06
CA GLU A 107 4.04 5.77 14.77
C GLU A 107 3.72 5.45 13.31
N TYR A 108 2.72 6.10 12.72
CA TYR A 108 2.37 5.93 11.31
C TYR A 108 3.45 6.50 10.41
N VAL A 109 4.03 7.66 10.77
CA VAL A 109 5.13 8.27 10.01
C VAL A 109 6.34 7.35 9.99
N VAL A 110 6.76 6.84 11.16
CA VAL A 110 7.91 5.94 11.26
C VAL A 110 7.65 4.65 10.49
N HIS A 111 6.47 4.05 10.65
CA HIS A 111 6.08 2.85 9.91
C HIS A 111 6.16 3.07 8.40
N HIS A 112 5.53 4.13 7.88
CA HIS A 112 5.53 4.40 6.43
C HIS A 112 6.92 4.74 5.89
N MET A 113 7.76 5.43 6.65
CA MET A 113 9.13 5.73 6.24
C MET A 113 9.99 4.47 6.14
N LEU A 114 9.89 3.55 7.12
CA LEU A 114 10.59 2.27 7.08
C LEU A 114 10.12 1.41 5.91
N SER A 115 8.80 1.33 5.70
CA SER A 115 8.21 0.60 4.57
C SER A 115 8.63 1.22 3.23
N LEU A 116 8.65 2.54 3.12
CA LEU A 116 9.10 3.24 1.91
C LEU A 116 10.56 2.95 1.61
N MET A 117 11.46 3.14 2.58
CA MET A 117 12.91 2.98 2.38
C MET A 117 13.26 1.53 2.01
N SER A 118 12.70 0.55 2.72
CA SER A 118 12.95 -0.87 2.46
C SER A 118 12.40 -1.30 1.09
N THR A 119 11.19 -0.88 0.74
CA THR A 119 10.57 -1.19 -0.55
C THR A 119 11.29 -0.50 -1.71
N MET A 120 11.70 0.76 -1.54
CA MET A 120 12.50 1.48 -2.54
C MET A 120 13.85 0.82 -2.76
N TYR A 121 14.55 0.43 -1.68
CA TYR A 121 15.81 -0.29 -1.78
C TYR A 121 15.65 -1.57 -2.59
N ALA A 122 14.69 -2.42 -2.22
CA ALA A 122 14.43 -3.67 -2.93
C ALA A 122 14.09 -3.47 -4.41
N MET A 123 13.24 -2.49 -4.73
CA MET A 123 12.87 -2.18 -6.12
C MET A 123 14.08 -1.71 -6.95
N LEU A 124 14.97 -0.91 -6.37
CA LEU A 124 16.12 -0.33 -7.07
C LEU A 124 17.29 -1.31 -7.21
N SER A 125 17.54 -2.15 -6.20
CA SER A 125 18.59 -3.17 -6.27
C SER A 125 18.14 -4.44 -7.00
N GLY A 126 16.83 -4.72 -7.04
CA GLY A 126 16.29 -6.00 -7.50
C GLY A 126 16.49 -7.12 -6.48
N GLU A 127 16.88 -6.80 -5.25
CA GLU A 127 17.17 -7.73 -4.16
C GLU A 127 16.12 -7.65 -3.04
N ALA A 128 16.09 -8.66 -2.17
CA ALA A 128 15.23 -8.78 -1.01
C ALA A 128 13.71 -8.76 -1.29
N HIS A 129 13.28 -8.89 -2.56
CA HIS A 129 11.87 -8.91 -2.94
C HIS A 129 11.05 -9.91 -2.10
N VAL A 130 11.58 -11.12 -1.87
CA VAL A 130 10.92 -12.17 -1.06
C VAL A 130 10.57 -11.67 0.35
N TYR A 131 11.49 -10.98 1.01
CA TYR A 131 11.29 -10.48 2.38
C TYR A 131 10.31 -9.31 2.41
N ILE A 132 10.40 -8.41 1.42
CA ILE A 132 9.44 -7.31 1.29
C ILE A 132 8.02 -7.86 1.10
N TYR A 133 7.82 -8.85 0.21
CA TYR A 133 6.49 -9.44 0.03
C TYR A 133 5.99 -10.21 1.24
N MET A 134 6.86 -10.95 1.94
CA MET A 134 6.46 -11.58 3.21
C MET A 134 5.97 -10.54 4.22
N GLY A 135 6.64 -9.39 4.33
CA GLY A 135 6.21 -8.27 5.17
C GLY A 135 4.89 -7.66 4.69
N LEU A 136 4.74 -7.42 3.39
CA LEU A 136 3.55 -6.78 2.80
C LEU A 136 2.28 -7.63 2.90
N ILE A 137 2.37 -8.93 3.17
CA ILE A 137 1.18 -9.76 3.50
C ILE A 137 0.47 -9.23 4.75
N THR A 138 1.21 -8.60 5.69
CA THR A 138 0.63 -8.07 6.94
C THR A 138 -0.34 -6.91 6.73
N GLU A 139 -0.30 -6.26 5.56
CA GLU A 139 -1.30 -5.26 5.14
C GLU A 139 -2.73 -5.84 5.07
N THR A 140 -2.90 -7.17 5.08
CA THR A 140 -4.21 -7.84 5.24
C THR A 140 -5.01 -7.30 6.43
N THR A 141 -4.33 -6.81 7.46
CA THR A 141 -4.97 -6.27 8.67
C THR A 141 -5.56 -4.86 8.47
N THR A 142 -5.03 -4.10 7.52
CA THR A 142 -5.36 -2.68 7.27
C THR A 142 -6.84 -2.46 6.92
N PRO A 143 -7.50 -3.24 6.04
CA PRO A 143 -8.94 -3.12 5.79
C PRO A 143 -9.77 -3.29 7.06
N GLY A 144 -9.41 -4.24 7.93
CA GLY A 144 -10.14 -4.51 9.17
C GLY A 144 -10.01 -3.37 10.19
N ILE A 145 -8.87 -2.67 10.21
CA ILE A 145 -8.66 -1.47 11.03
C ILE A 145 -9.47 -0.29 10.46
N ASN A 146 -9.48 -0.13 9.13
CA ASN A 146 -10.17 0.97 8.46
C ASN A 146 -11.71 0.88 8.56
N LEU A 147 -12.27 -0.32 8.67
CA LEU A 147 -13.72 -0.54 8.83
C LEU A 147 -14.26 -0.28 10.24
N ARG A 148 -13.40 0.03 11.24
CA ARG A 148 -13.84 0.34 12.62
C ARG A 148 -14.32 1.79 12.82
N TRP A 149 -14.27 2.58 11.75
CA TRP A 149 -14.75 3.96 11.70
C TRP A 149 -16.26 3.97 11.44
#